data_AF-A0A5T0KY06-F1
#
_entry.id   AF-A0A5T0KY06-F1
#
_cell.length_a   1.000
_cell.length_b   1.000
_cell.length_c   1.000
_cell.angle_alpha   90.00
_cell.angle_beta   90.00
_cell.angle_gamma   90.00
#
_symmetry.space_group_name_H-M   'P 1'
#
loop_
_entity.id
_entity.type
_entity.pdbx_description
1 polymer ?
#
loop_
_entity_poly.entity_id
_entity_poly.type
_entity_poly.pdbx_seq_one_letter_code
_entity_poly.pdbx_strand_id
1 'polypeptide(L)'
;LSLERIPLTSEFFNNDFGEFDKDIVFVCAGVVHPKTIEYLKNKTFIITQKILAFPYYINLKNFCYAAIGFSVAHMAYEFATHLNYKNIIFIGQDLAYAEDGFSHTKDYSNLDKHEGHFQRDKGKFQCLAYGGNGKAESSEVWTMFRFFLQDTISRNIISTTYN
;
A
#
# COMPACT_ATOMS: atom_id res chain seq x y z
N LEU A 1 -6.97 -3.20 2.85
CA LEU A 1 -5.68 -3.51 3.53
C LEU A 1 -5.26 -2.30 4.37
N SER A 2 -4.61 -2.48 5.52
CA SER A 2 -4.09 -1.37 6.34
C SER A 2 -2.77 -1.74 7.01
N LEU A 3 -1.78 -0.84 6.92
CA LEU A 3 -0.43 -1.06 7.43
C LEU A 3 -0.02 0.00 8.48
N GLU A 4 -0.57 1.19 8.36
CA GLU A 4 -0.18 2.40 9.06
C GLU A 4 -0.66 2.41 10.51
N ARG A 5 0.10 3.07 11.37
CA ARG A 5 -0.06 3.03 12.83
C ARG A 5 -0.52 4.36 13.42
N ILE A 6 -0.97 5.29 12.58
CA ILE A 6 -1.33 6.64 13.01
C ILE A 6 -2.85 6.83 12.97
N PRO A 7 -3.41 7.70 13.84
CA PRO A 7 -4.84 7.98 13.85
C PRO A 7 -5.35 8.49 12.50
N LEU A 8 -4.58 9.33 11.81
CA LEU A 8 -4.97 9.97 10.54
C LEU A 8 -5.37 8.94 9.47
N THR A 9 -4.63 7.83 9.38
CA THR A 9 -4.90 6.77 8.41
C THR A 9 -6.06 5.87 8.85
N SER A 10 -6.38 5.81 10.15
CA SER A 10 -7.57 5.10 10.63
C SER A 10 -8.85 5.80 10.22
N GLU A 11 -8.84 7.13 10.09
CA GLU A 11 -10.05 7.89 9.72
C GLU A 11 -10.59 7.53 8.32
N PHE A 12 -9.79 6.91 7.44
CA PHE A 12 -10.31 6.36 6.18
C PHE A 12 -11.34 5.24 6.39
N PHE A 13 -11.28 4.53 7.51
CA PHE A 13 -12.25 3.51 7.88
C PHE A 13 -13.44 4.08 8.68
N ASN A 14 -13.40 5.37 9.05
CA ASN A 14 -14.48 6.04 9.76
C ASN A 14 -15.58 6.54 8.81
N ASN A 15 -16.10 5.63 8.00
CA ASN A 15 -17.16 5.90 7.04
C ASN A 15 -18.11 4.71 7.00
N ASP A 16 -19.34 4.93 6.55
CA ASP A 16 -20.25 3.84 6.20
C ASP A 16 -20.52 3.86 4.71
N PHE A 17 -19.92 2.91 3.98
CA PHE A 17 -20.15 2.74 2.55
C PHE A 17 -21.34 1.81 2.25
N GLY A 18 -22.07 1.35 3.28
CA GLY A 18 -23.29 0.56 3.12
C GLY A 18 -23.06 -0.73 2.34
N GLU A 19 -23.85 -0.95 1.28
CA GLU A 19 -23.79 -2.15 0.44
C GLU A 19 -22.42 -2.39 -0.20
N PHE A 20 -21.62 -1.34 -0.42
CA PHE A 20 -20.28 -1.48 -1.00
C PHE A 20 -19.38 -2.37 -0.13
N ASP A 21 -19.52 -2.30 1.20
CA ASP A 21 -18.67 -3.03 2.13
C ASP A 21 -19.11 -4.48 2.40
N LYS A 22 -20.29 -4.89 1.90
CA LYS A 22 -20.97 -6.12 2.34
C LYS A 22 -20.13 -7.40 2.21
N ASP A 23 -19.35 -7.50 1.13
CA ASP A 23 -18.50 -8.66 0.83
C ASP A 23 -17.00 -8.33 0.87
N ILE A 24 -16.63 -7.18 1.45
CA ILE A 24 -15.25 -6.77 1.60
C ILE A 24 -14.65 -7.41 2.85
N VAL A 25 -13.51 -8.08 2.68
CA VAL A 25 -12.67 -8.52 3.79
C VAL A 25 -11.52 -7.53 3.98
N PHE A 26 -11.53 -6.83 5.10
CA PHE A 26 -10.45 -5.92 5.47
C PHE A 26 -9.29 -6.72 6.08
N VAL A 27 -8.08 -6.52 5.56
CA VAL A 27 -6.87 -7.19 6.05
C VAL A 27 -5.96 -6.16 6.70
N CYS A 28 -5.75 -6.27 8.01
CA CYS A 28 -5.00 -5.28 8.79
C CYS A 28 -3.72 -5.89 9.37
N ALA A 29 -2.62 -5.15 9.35
CA ALA A 29 -1.43 -5.52 10.11
C ALA A 29 -1.72 -5.48 11.63
N GLY A 30 -1.15 -6.39 12.42
CA GLY A 30 -1.36 -6.50 13.87
C GLY A 30 -0.84 -5.33 14.71
N VAL A 31 -0.35 -4.29 14.04
CA VAL A 31 0.23 -3.07 14.62
C VAL A 31 -0.49 -1.81 14.13
N VAL A 32 -1.62 -1.95 13.42
CA VAL A 32 -2.45 -0.80 13.04
C VAL A 32 -2.93 -0.06 14.28
N HIS A 33 -3.26 1.21 14.11
CA HIS A 33 -3.78 2.02 15.20
C HIS A 33 -5.13 1.47 15.72
N PRO A 34 -5.41 1.48 17.04
CA PRO A 34 -6.61 0.87 17.61
C PRO A 34 -7.94 1.36 17.02
N LYS A 35 -8.02 2.63 16.61
CA LYS A 35 -9.19 3.18 15.91
C LYS A 35 -9.57 2.41 14.65
N THR A 36 -8.60 1.87 13.90
CA THR A 36 -8.89 1.04 12.73
C THR A 36 -9.73 -0.18 13.11
N ILE A 37 -9.41 -0.82 14.23
CA ILE A 37 -10.17 -1.98 14.75
C ILE A 37 -11.54 -1.54 15.26
N GLU A 38 -11.62 -0.40 15.94
CA GLU A 38 -12.88 0.18 16.42
C GLU A 38 -13.85 0.45 15.26
N TYR A 39 -13.39 1.08 14.20
CA TYR A 39 -14.22 1.42 13.04
C TYR A 39 -14.63 0.18 12.23
N LEU A 40 -13.76 -0.85 12.17
CA LEU A 40 -14.05 -2.11 11.46
C LEU A 40 -14.84 -3.13 12.28
N LYS A 41 -15.24 -2.85 13.53
CA LYS A 41 -15.86 -3.83 14.44
C LYS A 41 -17.12 -4.52 13.91
N ASN A 42 -17.86 -3.84 13.03
CA ASN A 42 -19.10 -4.34 12.41
C ASN A 42 -18.88 -4.81 10.95
N LYS A 43 -17.64 -4.86 10.50
CA LYS A 43 -17.24 -5.27 9.14
C LYS A 43 -16.43 -6.56 9.24
N THR A 44 -16.30 -7.29 8.14
CA THR A 44 -15.46 -8.50 8.12
C THR A 44 -13.99 -8.11 8.02
N PHE A 45 -13.20 -8.37 9.06
CA PHE A 45 -11.77 -8.10 9.03
C PHE A 45 -10.92 -9.23 9.60
N ILE A 46 -9.68 -9.31 9.13
CA ILE A 46 -8.64 -10.21 9.63
C ILE A 46 -7.44 -9.40 10.08
N ILE A 47 -6.79 -9.87 11.14
CA ILE A 47 -5.51 -9.34 11.60
C ILE A 47 -4.40 -10.31 11.19
N THR A 48 -3.45 -9.82 10.40
CA THR A 48 -2.22 -10.53 10.04
C THR A 48 -1.04 -9.94 10.78
N GLN A 49 -0.02 -10.74 11.05
CA GLN A 49 1.17 -10.25 11.75
C GLN A 49 2.16 -9.62 10.77
N LYS A 50 2.89 -8.60 11.24
CA LYS A 50 4.07 -8.07 10.54
C LYS A 50 5.29 -8.87 11.00
N ILE A 51 6.31 -8.97 10.15
CA ILE A 51 7.61 -9.55 10.52
C ILE A 51 8.26 -8.67 11.61
N LEU A 52 8.06 -9.06 12.87
CA LEU A 52 8.54 -8.38 14.07
C LEU A 52 9.03 -9.43 15.08
N ALA A 53 9.93 -9.04 15.98
CA ALA A 53 10.50 -9.97 16.96
C ALA A 53 9.43 -10.67 17.81
N PHE A 54 8.37 -9.96 18.21
CA PHE A 54 7.32 -10.51 19.06
C PHE A 54 6.53 -11.67 18.41
N PRO A 55 5.88 -11.50 17.23
CA PRO A 55 5.23 -12.61 16.53
C PRO A 55 6.13 -13.82 16.28
N TYR A 56 7.43 -13.59 16.03
CA TYR A 56 8.41 -14.67 15.90
C TYR A 56 8.63 -15.42 17.23
N TYR A 57 8.80 -14.68 18.33
CA TYR A 57 9.03 -15.24 19.66
C TYR A 57 7.87 -16.13 20.14
N ILE A 58 6.63 -15.72 19.87
CA ILE A 58 5.44 -16.51 20.23
C ILE A 58 5.01 -17.54 19.17
N ASN A 59 5.91 -17.86 18.23
CA ASN A 59 5.71 -18.87 17.17
C ASN A 59 4.50 -18.61 16.25
N LEU A 60 4.16 -17.34 16.00
CA LEU A 60 3.15 -16.93 15.01
C LEU A 60 3.76 -16.63 13.63
N LYS A 61 4.98 -17.12 13.36
CA LYS A 61 5.72 -16.88 12.10
C LYS A 61 4.91 -17.18 10.84
N ASN A 62 4.06 -18.21 10.86
CA ASN A 62 3.21 -18.59 9.72
C ASN A 62 2.14 -17.55 9.38
N PHE A 63 1.80 -16.67 10.32
CA PHE A 63 0.84 -15.58 10.13
C PHE A 63 1.53 -14.24 9.83
N CYS A 64 2.86 -14.20 9.72
CA CYS A 64 3.62 -12.98 9.45
C CYS A 64 3.78 -12.64 7.97
N TYR A 65 3.35 -13.53 7.08
CA TYR A 65 3.66 -13.44 5.65
C TYR A 65 2.70 -12.54 4.85
N ALA A 66 1.57 -12.15 5.43
CA ALA A 66 0.55 -11.35 4.74
C ALA A 66 0.62 -9.83 5.01
N ALA A 67 1.45 -9.35 5.94
CA ALA A 67 1.70 -7.92 6.18
C ALA A 67 3.17 -7.52 5.96
N ILE A 68 3.69 -7.84 4.78
CA ILE A 68 5.08 -7.57 4.38
C ILE A 68 5.19 -6.25 3.62
N GLY A 69 6.34 -5.58 3.78
CA GLY A 69 6.74 -4.43 2.98
C GLY A 69 6.56 -3.07 3.66
N PHE A 70 6.83 -2.04 2.86
CA PHE A 70 6.92 -0.65 3.32
C PHE A 70 5.67 0.19 3.04
N SER A 71 4.76 -0.29 2.20
CA SER A 71 3.48 0.36 1.88
C SER A 71 2.37 -0.66 1.68
N VAL A 72 1.12 -0.20 1.67
CA VAL A 72 -0.06 -1.04 1.41
C VAL A 72 0.02 -1.77 0.06
N ALA A 73 0.67 -1.18 -0.95
CA ALA A 73 0.84 -1.84 -2.25
C ALA A 73 1.80 -3.05 -2.20
N HIS A 74 2.88 -2.97 -1.41
CA HIS A 74 3.74 -4.14 -1.17
C HIS A 74 2.98 -5.23 -0.45
N MET A 75 2.22 -4.85 0.59
CA MET A 75 1.38 -5.77 1.32
C MET A 75 0.34 -6.44 0.42
N ALA A 76 -0.30 -5.68 -0.49
CA ALA A 76 -1.26 -6.20 -1.45
C ALA A 76 -0.63 -7.20 -2.42
N TYR A 77 0.55 -6.86 -2.95
CA TYR A 77 1.29 -7.73 -3.86
C TYR A 77 1.64 -9.06 -3.16
N GLU A 78 2.28 -8.98 -1.99
CA GLU A 78 2.66 -10.17 -1.21
C GLU A 78 1.43 -10.99 -0.79
N PHE A 79 0.33 -10.33 -0.42
CA PHE A 79 -0.89 -11.04 -0.09
C PHE A 79 -1.44 -11.83 -1.30
N ALA A 80 -1.46 -11.22 -2.49
CA ALA A 80 -1.91 -11.88 -3.71
C ALA A 80 -1.00 -13.06 -4.12
N THR A 81 0.32 -12.92 -3.96
CA THR A 81 1.27 -14.00 -4.27
C THR A 81 1.14 -15.18 -3.31
N HIS A 82 0.96 -14.93 -2.01
CA HIS A 82 0.77 -15.98 -1.01
C HIS A 82 -0.58 -16.73 -1.19
N LEU A 83 -1.57 -16.06 -1.79
CA LEU A 83 -2.82 -16.70 -2.23
C LEU A 83 -2.69 -17.46 -3.56
N ASN A 84 -1.49 -17.52 -4.15
CA ASN A 84 -1.18 -18.20 -5.41
C ASN A 84 -1.96 -17.69 -6.63
N TYR A 85 -2.39 -16.42 -6.63
CA TYR A 85 -2.98 -15.82 -7.82
C TYR A 85 -1.98 -15.83 -8.97
N LYS A 86 -2.41 -16.32 -10.14
CA LYS A 86 -1.53 -16.47 -11.32
C LYS A 86 -1.32 -15.18 -12.08
N ASN A 87 -2.30 -14.28 -12.04
CA ASN A 87 -2.24 -12.99 -12.71
C ASN A 87 -2.46 -11.90 -11.66
N ILE A 88 -1.52 -10.96 -11.56
CA ILE A 88 -1.61 -9.80 -10.68
C ILE A 88 -1.54 -8.56 -11.56
N ILE A 89 -2.53 -7.68 -11.49
CA ILE A 89 -2.61 -6.45 -12.27
C ILE A 89 -2.55 -5.27 -11.30
N PHE A 90 -1.60 -4.36 -11.52
CA PHE A 90 -1.58 -3.09 -10.80
C PHE A 90 -2.52 -2.07 -11.43
N ILE A 91 -3.23 -1.34 -10.58
CA ILE A 91 -4.10 -0.23 -10.96
C ILE A 91 -3.85 0.88 -9.95
N GLY A 92 -3.56 2.09 -10.43
CA GLY A 92 -3.35 3.28 -9.59
C GLY A 92 -2.09 3.21 -8.72
N GLN A 93 -1.08 2.45 -9.13
CA GLN A 93 0.21 2.37 -8.44
C GLN A 93 1.27 3.20 -9.15
N ASP A 94 1.03 4.51 -9.23
CA ASP A 94 1.84 5.43 -10.03
C ASP A 94 3.25 5.61 -9.46
N LEU A 95 3.35 5.77 -8.13
CA LEU A 95 4.61 6.05 -7.42
C LEU A 95 5.38 7.24 -8.03
N ALA A 96 4.63 8.21 -8.54
CA ALA A 96 5.08 9.39 -9.25
C ALA A 96 4.05 10.51 -9.09
N TYR A 97 4.47 11.74 -9.35
CA TYR A 97 3.58 12.89 -9.42
C TYR A 97 2.87 12.95 -10.77
N ALA A 98 1.66 13.50 -10.80
CA ALA A 98 0.98 13.88 -12.03
C ALA A 98 1.70 15.03 -12.76
N GLU A 99 1.34 15.29 -14.02
CA GLU A 99 1.95 16.36 -14.83
C GLU A 99 1.76 17.76 -14.20
N ASP A 100 0.66 17.97 -13.49
CA ASP A 100 0.37 19.20 -12.75
C ASP A 100 1.07 19.26 -11.37
N GLY A 101 1.87 18.24 -11.04
CA GLY A 101 2.65 18.13 -9.82
C GLY A 101 1.87 17.59 -8.62
N PHE A 102 0.58 17.24 -8.77
CA PHE A 102 -0.19 16.66 -7.69
C PHE A 102 0.23 15.21 -7.40
N SER A 103 0.20 14.85 -6.13
CA SER A 103 0.50 13.48 -5.65
C SER A 103 -0.74 12.60 -5.52
N HIS A 104 -1.92 13.21 -5.47
CA HIS A 104 -3.22 12.57 -5.23
C HIS A 104 -4.27 13.31 -6.05
N THR A 105 -5.48 12.74 -6.15
CA THR A 105 -6.62 13.42 -6.74
C THR A 105 -7.00 14.67 -5.93
N LYS A 106 -7.64 15.64 -6.59
CA LYS A 106 -7.94 16.96 -5.99
C LYS A 106 -8.95 16.89 -4.83
N ASP A 107 -9.73 15.82 -4.76
CA ASP A 107 -10.71 15.52 -3.71
C ASP A 107 -10.12 14.73 -2.52
N TYR A 108 -8.82 14.42 -2.54
CA TYR A 108 -8.16 13.73 -1.43
C TYR A 108 -8.18 14.57 -0.15
N SER A 109 -8.70 14.01 0.94
CA SER A 109 -8.98 14.75 2.18
C SER A 109 -7.76 15.29 2.91
N ASN A 110 -6.57 14.72 2.68
CA ASN A 110 -5.32 15.12 3.36
C ASN A 110 -4.33 15.79 2.39
N LEU A 111 -4.84 16.46 1.35
CA LEU A 111 -4.00 17.07 0.32
C LEU A 111 -3.04 18.12 0.88
N ASP A 112 -3.45 18.84 1.93
CA ASP A 112 -2.65 19.80 2.67
C ASP A 112 -1.34 19.20 3.21
N LYS A 113 -1.35 17.90 3.56
CA LYS A 113 -0.15 17.18 4.04
C LYS A 113 0.88 16.92 2.96
N HIS A 114 0.55 17.21 1.71
CA HIS A 114 1.43 16.99 0.55
C HIS A 114 1.85 18.28 -0.14
N GLU A 115 1.48 19.44 0.40
CA GLU A 115 1.90 20.73 -0.13
C GLU A 115 3.42 20.88 -0.13
N GLY A 116 3.97 21.39 -1.24
CA GLY A 116 5.40 21.60 -1.42
C GLY A 116 6.24 20.33 -1.67
N HIS A 117 5.65 19.13 -1.58
CA HIS A 117 6.39 17.88 -1.82
C HIS A 117 6.95 17.80 -3.24
N PHE A 118 6.13 18.16 -4.25
CA PHE A 118 6.58 18.19 -5.63
C PHE A 118 7.75 19.16 -5.81
N GLN A 119 7.64 20.40 -5.32
CA GLN A 119 8.70 21.40 -5.44
C GLN A 119 9.98 20.96 -4.72
N ARG A 120 9.86 20.30 -3.56
CA ARG A 120 10.99 19.72 -2.83
C ARG A 120 11.70 18.64 -3.65
N ASP A 121 10.95 17.80 -4.35
CA ASP A 121 11.48 16.60 -5.01
C ASP A 121 11.82 16.79 -6.50
N LYS A 122 11.29 17.86 -7.12
CA LYS A 122 11.37 18.14 -8.55
C LYS A 122 12.81 18.03 -9.08
N GLY A 123 12.99 17.19 -10.09
CA GLY A 123 14.27 16.95 -10.75
C GLY A 123 15.27 16.12 -9.94
N LYS A 124 14.95 15.72 -8.71
CA LYS A 124 15.82 14.89 -7.86
C LYS A 124 15.56 13.41 -8.06
N PHE A 125 14.31 13.03 -8.27
CA PHE A 125 13.90 11.64 -8.46
C PHE A 125 12.97 11.54 -9.65
N GLN A 126 13.37 10.74 -10.64
CA GLN A 126 12.59 10.51 -11.85
C GLN A 126 12.61 9.03 -12.21
N CYS A 127 11.56 8.55 -12.86
CA CYS A 127 11.52 7.22 -13.46
C CYS A 127 10.98 7.28 -14.88
N LEU A 128 11.12 6.17 -15.62
CA LEU A 128 10.47 6.01 -16.91
C LEU A 128 8.95 6.09 -16.71
N ALA A 129 8.28 6.92 -17.51
CA ALA A 129 6.83 7.01 -17.46
C ALA A 129 6.18 5.71 -17.96
N TYR A 130 4.94 5.47 -17.54
CA TYR A 130 4.15 4.35 -18.03
C TYR A 130 4.08 4.35 -19.57
N GLY A 131 4.19 3.18 -20.20
CA GLY A 131 4.28 3.04 -21.66
C GLY A 131 5.65 3.38 -22.26
N GLY A 132 6.65 3.75 -21.45
CA GLY A 132 8.04 3.90 -21.89
C GLY A 132 8.39 5.26 -22.50
N ASN A 133 7.47 6.21 -22.53
CA ASN A 133 7.64 7.49 -23.21
C ASN A 133 7.87 8.63 -22.20
N GLY A 134 9.12 9.08 -22.10
CA GLY A 134 9.49 10.21 -21.24
C GLY A 134 9.75 9.82 -19.79
N LYS A 135 9.77 10.82 -18.91
CA LYS A 135 10.06 10.64 -17.49
C LYS A 135 8.93 11.19 -16.64
N ALA A 136 8.62 10.49 -15.56
CA ALA A 136 7.72 10.97 -14.51
C ALA A 136 8.54 11.42 -13.30
N GLU A 137 8.16 12.56 -12.71
CA GLU A 137 8.73 13.05 -11.45
C GLU A 137 8.26 12.17 -10.29
N SER A 138 9.11 11.93 -9.31
CA SER A 138 8.86 11.03 -8.18
C SER A 138 9.43 11.63 -6.90
N SER A 139 9.23 10.96 -5.77
CA SER A 139 9.93 11.23 -4.51
C SER A 139 10.99 10.18 -4.22
N GLU A 140 11.83 10.44 -3.21
CA GLU A 140 12.79 9.46 -2.67
C GLU A 140 12.07 8.19 -2.18
N VAL A 141 11.04 8.37 -1.35
CA VAL A 141 10.27 7.27 -0.74
C VAL A 141 9.56 6.43 -1.80
N TRP A 142 8.96 7.07 -2.81
CA TRP A 142 8.32 6.32 -3.89
C TRP A 142 9.33 5.62 -4.80
N THR A 143 10.52 6.20 -4.99
CA THR A 143 11.60 5.53 -5.71
C THR A 143 12.06 4.28 -4.97
N MET A 144 12.23 4.37 -3.65
CA MET A 144 12.50 3.22 -2.80
C MET A 144 11.38 2.17 -2.92
N PHE A 145 10.11 2.58 -2.78
CA PHE A 145 8.96 1.66 -2.91
C PHE A 145 8.93 0.95 -4.26
N ARG A 146 9.19 1.68 -5.35
CA ARG A 146 9.21 1.13 -6.70
C ARG A 146 10.31 0.09 -6.86
N PHE A 147 11.52 0.35 -6.37
CA PHE A 147 12.62 -0.62 -6.44
C PHE A 147 12.34 -1.86 -5.60
N PHE A 148 11.79 -1.72 -4.38
CA PHE A 148 11.40 -2.88 -3.58
C PHE A 148 10.28 -3.70 -4.23
N LEU A 149 9.29 -3.06 -4.85
CA LEU A 149 8.26 -3.76 -5.63
C LEU A 149 8.87 -4.50 -6.81
N GLN A 150 9.70 -3.84 -7.62
CA GLN A 150 10.36 -4.47 -8.78
C GLN A 150 11.24 -5.67 -8.38
N ASP A 151 11.98 -5.54 -7.29
CA ASP A 151 12.80 -6.61 -6.72
C ASP A 151 11.95 -7.77 -6.17
N THR A 152 10.78 -7.47 -5.60
CA THR A 152 9.82 -8.50 -5.17
C THR A 152 9.20 -9.22 -6.36
N ILE A 153 8.80 -8.47 -7.40
CA ILE A 153 8.23 -9.00 -8.64
C ILE A 153 9.26 -9.87 -9.39
N SER A 154 10.52 -9.44 -9.47
CA SER A 154 11.57 -10.17 -10.19
C SER A 154 11.88 -11.54 -9.58
N ARG A 155 11.67 -11.69 -8.28
CA ARG A 155 11.80 -12.97 -7.56
C ARG A 155 10.52 -13.81 -7.56
N ASN A 156 9.40 -13.25 -8.00
CA ASN A 156 8.14 -13.97 -8.01
C ASN A 156 8.08 -14.95 -9.20
N ILE A 157 8.14 -16.24 -8.89
CA ILE A 157 8.03 -17.32 -9.88
C ILE A 157 6.61 -17.93 -9.96
N ILE A 158 5.68 -17.47 -9.12
CA ILE A 158 4.32 -18.03 -8.96
C ILE A 158 3.31 -17.31 -9.87
N SER A 159 3.46 -16.00 -10.01
CA SER A 159 2.50 -15.11 -10.68
C SER A 159 3.15 -14.35 -11.83
N THR A 160 2.38 -14.10 -12.89
CA THR A 160 2.68 -13.08 -13.88
C THR A 160 2.12 -11.74 -13.41
N THR A 161 2.96 -10.71 -13.42
CA THR A 161 2.58 -9.36 -12.97
C THR A 161 2.46 -8.43 -14.15
N TYR A 162 1.37 -7.67 -14.20
CA TYR A 162 1.06 -6.67 -15.20
C TYR A 162 0.97 -5.31 -14.51
N ASN A 163 1.50 -4.31 -15.20
CA ASN A 163 1.30 -2.90 -14.89
C ASN A 163 0.73 -2.25 -16.13
#